data_AF-A0A820NHD1-F1
#
_entry.id   AF-A0A820NHD1-F1
#
_cell.length_a   1.000
_cell.length_b   1.000
_cell.length_c   1.000
_cell.angle_alpha   90.00
_cell.angle_beta   90.00
_cell.angle_gamma   90.00
#
_symmetry.space_group_name_H-M   'P 1'
#
loop_
_entity.id
_entity.type
_entity.pdbx_description
1 polymer ?
#
loop_
_entity_poly.entity_id
_entity_poly.type
_entity_poly.pdbx_seq_one_letter_code
_entity_poly.pdbx_strand_id
1 'polypeptide(L)'
;WSTRTGGLTDPNFPFGFVQLSTDDRSGTTVGGFPWIRWHQTFDVGYVPNSVVPNVFMAAAMDLRDDDGGIHPRTKEDVGYRLSRAGLAVWYKQNVEFLGPIVSSVVVASGSASIDITYSNVTAIELRNTAGFEVKTNILLF
;
A
#
# COMPACT_ATOMS: atom_id res chain seq x y z
N TRP A 1 6.70 -18.42 0.18
CA TRP A 1 7.87 -18.85 0.98
C TRP A 1 8.02 -20.37 1.00
N SER A 2 7.05 -21.11 1.52
CA SER A 2 7.07 -22.58 1.59
C SER A 2 7.62 -23.29 0.34
N THR A 3 7.07 -23.02 -0.86
CA THR A 3 7.55 -23.63 -2.12
C THR A 3 9.00 -23.31 -2.44
N ARG A 4 9.45 -22.07 -2.20
CA ARG A 4 10.82 -21.61 -2.50
C ARG A 4 11.84 -22.21 -1.54
N THR A 5 11.41 -22.59 -0.33
CA THR A 5 12.24 -23.25 0.67
C THR A 5 12.06 -24.77 0.66
N GLY A 6 11.43 -25.37 -0.36
CA GLY A 6 11.21 -26.82 -0.42
C GLY A 6 10.36 -27.38 0.73
N GLY A 7 9.41 -26.59 1.25
CA GLY A 7 8.52 -26.99 2.35
C GLY A 7 9.04 -26.67 3.76
N LEU A 8 10.25 -26.11 3.91
CA LEU A 8 10.83 -25.79 5.22
C LEU A 8 10.17 -24.63 5.96
N THR A 9 9.38 -23.80 5.26
CA THR A 9 8.57 -22.73 5.86
C THR A 9 7.10 -23.12 5.80
N ASP A 10 6.37 -22.93 6.89
CA ASP A 10 4.91 -23.11 6.93
C ASP A 10 4.26 -22.27 5.80
N PRO A 11 3.37 -22.85 4.96
CA PRO A 11 2.60 -22.10 3.98
C PRO A 11 1.84 -20.89 4.55
N ASN A 12 1.47 -20.96 5.83
CA ASN A 12 0.74 -19.94 6.58
C ASN A 12 1.65 -19.07 7.46
N PHE A 13 2.97 -19.17 7.33
CA PHE A 13 3.91 -18.38 8.12
C PHE A 13 3.61 -16.88 8.01
N PRO A 14 3.44 -16.16 9.14
CA PRO A 14 3.17 -14.73 9.11
C PRO A 14 4.39 -13.96 8.62
N PHE A 15 4.18 -13.01 7.71
CA PHE A 15 5.27 -12.20 7.16
C PHE A 15 4.87 -10.74 7.04
N GLY A 16 5.70 -9.86 7.59
CA GLY A 16 5.54 -8.42 7.52
C GLY A 16 6.47 -7.82 6.47
N PHE A 17 5.99 -6.86 5.69
CA PHE A 17 6.83 -6.08 4.80
C PHE A 17 6.48 -4.58 4.81
N VAL A 18 7.38 -3.77 4.27
CA VAL A 18 7.17 -2.33 4.10
C VAL A 18 6.90 -2.07 2.62
N GLN A 19 5.79 -1.39 2.32
CA GLN A 19 5.51 -0.92 0.97
C GLN A 19 6.61 0.04 0.53
N LEU A 20 7.04 -0.02 -0.74
CA LEU A 20 8.02 0.94 -1.23
C LEU A 20 7.53 2.38 -0.99
N SER A 21 8.44 3.23 -0.51
CA SER A 21 8.25 4.68 -0.39
C SER A 21 8.17 5.32 -1.78
N THR A 22 8.02 6.64 -1.86
CA THR A 22 8.15 7.43 -3.10
C THR A 22 9.59 7.87 -3.39
N ASP A 23 9.94 8.11 -4.67
CA ASP A 23 11.26 8.52 -5.19
C ASP A 23 11.27 9.93 -5.82
N ASP A 24 10.17 10.39 -6.38
CA ASP A 24 9.97 11.77 -6.83
C ASP A 24 8.58 12.30 -6.46
N ARG A 25 8.37 13.60 -6.68
CA ARG A 25 7.03 14.24 -6.62
C ARG A 25 6.52 14.59 -8.01
N SER A 26 7.27 14.27 -9.06
CA SER A 26 7.04 14.85 -10.39
C SER A 26 5.91 14.15 -11.13
N GLY A 27 5.47 12.95 -10.74
CA GLY A 27 4.27 12.31 -11.31
C GLY A 27 4.33 12.11 -12.83
N THR A 28 5.50 12.32 -13.44
CA THR A 28 5.76 12.37 -14.87
C THR A 28 6.03 11.00 -15.46
N THR A 29 6.23 9.99 -14.61
CA THR A 29 6.62 8.65 -15.03
C THR A 29 5.41 7.72 -14.94
N VAL A 30 4.96 7.21 -16.08
CA VAL A 30 4.01 6.10 -16.16
C VAL A 30 4.78 4.80 -15.96
N GLY A 31 4.43 4.03 -14.93
CA GLY A 31 5.22 2.88 -14.47
C GLY A 31 6.15 3.24 -13.31
N GLY A 32 6.83 2.25 -12.72
CA GLY A 32 7.74 2.45 -11.58
C GLY A 32 7.15 2.05 -10.23
N PHE A 33 7.37 2.86 -9.19
CA PHE A 33 6.94 2.53 -7.83
C PHE A 33 5.45 2.22 -7.66
N PRO A 34 4.47 2.94 -8.27
CA PRO A 34 3.07 2.53 -8.16
C PRO A 34 2.78 1.10 -8.65
N TRP A 35 3.46 0.64 -9.70
CA TRP A 35 3.33 -0.75 -10.18
C TRP A 35 3.91 -1.75 -9.19
N ILE A 36 5.09 -1.45 -8.64
CA ILE A 36 5.71 -2.33 -7.64
C ILE A 36 4.84 -2.39 -6.37
N ARG A 37 4.33 -1.25 -5.91
CA ARG A 37 3.42 -1.17 -4.75
C ARG A 37 2.15 -1.99 -4.97
N TRP A 38 1.60 -1.99 -6.19
CA TRP A 38 0.47 -2.85 -6.55
C TRP A 38 0.83 -4.33 -6.43
N HIS A 39 1.95 -4.75 -7.03
CA HIS A 39 2.42 -6.14 -6.96
C HIS A 39 2.82 -6.59 -5.54
N GLN A 40 3.32 -5.68 -4.69
CA GLN A 40 3.59 -5.95 -3.27
C GLN A 40 2.32 -6.39 -2.53
N THR A 41 1.14 -5.99 -3.00
CA THR A 41 -0.16 -6.40 -2.45
C THR A 41 -0.79 -7.60 -3.17
N PHE A 42 0.00 -8.38 -3.91
CA PHE A 42 -0.47 -9.54 -4.69
C PHE A 42 -1.57 -9.18 -5.69
N ASP A 43 -1.50 -7.98 -6.26
CA ASP A 43 -2.46 -7.46 -7.23
C ASP A 43 -3.91 -7.35 -6.69
N VAL A 44 -4.06 -7.18 -5.37
CA VAL A 44 -5.35 -6.99 -4.71
C VAL A 44 -5.55 -5.55 -4.23
N GLY A 45 -4.48 -4.84 -3.89
CA GLY A 45 -4.50 -3.45 -3.40
C GLY A 45 -4.31 -3.31 -1.88
N TYR A 46 -4.38 -4.41 -1.12
CA TYR A 46 -4.14 -4.43 0.32
C TYR A 46 -3.67 -5.82 0.78
N VAL A 47 -3.05 -5.89 1.97
CA VAL A 47 -2.78 -7.13 2.71
C VAL A 47 -3.16 -6.92 4.18
N PRO A 48 -3.61 -7.96 4.91
CA PRO A 48 -3.84 -9.33 4.46
C PRO A 48 -4.99 -9.43 3.45
N ASN A 49 -4.97 -10.46 2.60
CA ASN A 49 -6.01 -10.71 1.59
C ASN A 49 -6.20 -12.22 1.35
N SER A 50 -7.06 -12.59 0.39
CA SER A 50 -7.37 -14.01 0.09
C SER A 50 -6.19 -14.82 -0.48
N VAL A 51 -5.18 -14.15 -1.05
CA VAL A 51 -3.95 -14.79 -1.56
C VAL A 51 -2.96 -15.02 -0.42
N VAL A 52 -2.87 -14.07 0.52
CA VAL A 52 -1.91 -14.08 1.62
C VAL A 52 -2.57 -13.64 2.95
N PRO A 53 -3.31 -14.53 3.63
CA PRO A 53 -4.14 -14.15 4.78
C PRO A 53 -3.34 -13.78 6.04
N ASN A 54 -2.08 -14.21 6.15
CA ASN A 54 -1.21 -13.94 7.31
C ASN A 54 -0.08 -12.95 7.00
N VAL A 55 -0.14 -12.27 5.85
CA VAL A 55 0.83 -11.25 5.46
C VAL A 55 0.29 -9.87 5.80
N PHE A 56 1.16 -9.00 6.29
CA PHE A 56 0.81 -7.65 6.71
C PHE A 56 1.84 -6.63 6.22
N MET A 57 1.43 -5.36 6.16
CA MET A 57 2.21 -4.31 5.50
C MET A 57 2.17 -3.00 6.28
N ALA A 58 3.28 -2.27 6.27
CA ALA A 58 3.29 -0.84 6.56
C ALA A 58 3.32 -0.02 5.27
N ALA A 59 2.35 0.88 5.10
CA ALA A 59 2.42 1.90 4.05
C ALA A 59 3.48 2.95 4.44
N ALA A 60 4.36 3.30 3.50
CA ALA A 60 5.46 4.25 3.72
C ALA A 60 5.55 5.36 2.65
N MET A 61 4.60 5.41 1.72
CA MET A 61 4.59 6.36 0.60
C MET A 61 4.54 7.82 1.08
N ASP A 62 3.78 8.08 2.14
CA ASP A 62 3.54 9.41 2.73
C ASP A 62 4.66 9.86 3.68
N LEU A 63 5.62 8.98 3.98
CA LEU A 63 6.60 9.18 5.04
C LEU A 63 7.94 9.76 4.53
N ARG A 64 8.10 9.93 3.22
CA ARG A 64 9.28 10.61 2.66
C ARG A 64 9.24 12.11 2.96
N ASP A 65 10.33 12.61 3.53
CA ASP A 65 10.46 13.98 4.01
C ASP A 65 11.56 14.80 3.32
N ASP A 66 12.34 14.22 2.39
CA ASP A 66 13.47 14.91 1.73
C ASP A 66 13.40 15.00 0.20
N ASP A 67 13.75 16.18 -0.31
CA ASP A 67 13.97 16.43 -1.75
C ASP A 67 15.39 15.98 -2.11
N GLY A 68 15.51 14.76 -2.64
CA GLY A 68 16.77 14.18 -3.14
C GLY A 68 17.15 12.81 -2.56
N GLY A 69 16.45 12.35 -1.51
CA GLY A 69 16.60 11.00 -0.96
C GLY A 69 15.47 10.07 -1.41
N ILE A 70 15.76 8.77 -1.51
CA ILE A 70 14.74 7.72 -1.73
C ILE A 70 14.39 6.95 -0.43
N HIS A 71 15.05 7.33 0.68
CA HIS A 71 14.94 6.63 1.96
C HIS A 71 14.18 7.52 2.96
N PRO A 72 12.95 7.14 3.39
CA PRO A 72 12.24 7.86 4.44
C PRO A 72 13.07 7.97 5.71
N ARG A 73 13.21 9.16 6.29
CA ARG A 73 13.93 9.33 7.57
C ARG A 73 13.09 8.89 8.77
N THR A 74 11.78 8.96 8.63
CA THR A 74 10.72 8.53 9.58
C THR A 74 10.62 7.00 9.69
N LYS A 75 11.77 6.32 9.90
CA LYS A 75 11.84 4.87 10.08
C LYS A 75 11.08 4.38 11.30
N GLU A 76 10.97 5.21 12.32
CA GLU A 76 10.18 4.93 13.51
C GLU A 76 8.69 4.80 13.18
N ASP A 77 8.13 5.73 12.39
CA ASP A 77 6.73 5.65 11.93
C ASP A 77 6.47 4.40 11.07
N VAL A 78 7.42 4.05 10.20
CA VAL A 78 7.36 2.81 9.41
C VAL A 78 7.34 1.58 10.33
N GLY A 79 8.23 1.53 11.32
CA GLY A 79 8.32 0.43 12.28
C GLY A 79 7.08 0.32 13.17
N TYR A 80 6.53 1.46 13.61
CA TYR A 80 5.30 1.55 14.38
C TYR A 80 4.10 1.01 13.59
N ARG A 81 3.95 1.43 12.32
CA ARG A 81 2.89 0.89 11.44
C ARG A 81 3.04 -0.62 11.25
N LEU A 82 4.27 -1.09 11.03
CA LEU A 82 4.53 -2.52 10.81
C LEU A 82 4.26 -3.37 12.05
N SER A 83 4.65 -2.87 13.23
CA SER A 83 4.43 -3.57 14.50
C SER A 83 2.94 -3.66 14.84
N ARG A 84 2.16 -2.59 14.66
CA ARG A 84 0.70 -2.62 14.82
C ARG A 84 0.03 -3.61 13.89
N ALA A 85 0.48 -3.68 12.64
CA ALA A 85 -0.04 -4.65 11.69
C ALA A 85 0.26 -6.10 12.11
N GLY A 86 1.45 -6.37 12.65
CA GLY A 86 1.79 -7.68 13.23
C GLY A 86 0.95 -8.02 14.46
N LEU A 87 0.74 -7.05 15.37
CA LEU A 87 -0.10 -7.21 16.56
C LEU A 87 -1.54 -7.58 16.19
N ALA A 88 -2.12 -6.92 15.19
CA ALA A 88 -3.47 -7.21 14.73
C ALA A 88 -3.57 -8.54 13.98
N VAL A 89 -2.71 -8.76 12.97
CA VAL A 89 -2.85 -9.90 12.04
C VAL A 89 -2.40 -11.21 12.68
N TRP A 90 -1.29 -11.22 13.39
CA TRP A 90 -0.75 -12.45 13.97
C TRP A 90 -1.15 -12.64 15.42
N TYR A 91 -0.94 -11.63 16.26
CA TYR A 91 -1.24 -11.72 17.70
C TYR A 91 -2.72 -11.47 18.05
N LYS A 92 -3.56 -11.18 17.04
CA LYS A 92 -5.01 -11.00 17.17
C LYS A 92 -5.39 -9.92 18.20
N GLN A 93 -4.54 -8.91 18.37
CA GLN A 93 -4.84 -7.78 19.24
C GLN A 93 -5.81 -6.82 18.56
N ASN A 94 -6.73 -6.26 19.33
CA ASN A 94 -7.67 -5.25 18.86
C ASN A 94 -6.98 -3.88 18.76
N VAL A 95 -6.16 -3.70 17.72
CA VAL A 95 -5.48 -2.45 17.41
C VAL A 95 -5.78 -2.06 15.97
N GLU A 96 -6.07 -0.77 15.73
CA GLU A 96 -6.14 -0.23 14.38
C GLU A 96 -4.79 -0.42 13.66
N PHE A 97 -4.81 -0.87 12.41
CA PHE A 97 -3.57 -1.14 11.67
C PHE A 97 -3.71 -0.97 10.15
N LEU A 98 -4.93 -0.81 9.66
CA LEU A 98 -5.24 -0.55 8.27
C LEU A 98 -5.75 0.88 8.14
N GLY A 99 -5.30 1.56 7.09
CA GLY A 99 -5.92 2.79 6.64
C GLY A 99 -7.19 2.52 5.83
N PRO A 100 -7.80 3.58 5.26
CA PRO A 100 -8.93 3.47 4.36
C PRO A 100 -8.64 2.53 3.19
N ILE A 101 -9.58 1.65 2.86
CA ILE A 101 -9.45 0.70 1.74
C ILE A 101 -10.34 1.17 0.60
N VAL A 102 -9.80 1.24 -0.62
CA VAL A 102 -10.59 1.58 -1.81
C VAL A 102 -11.63 0.49 -2.05
N SER A 103 -12.91 0.85 -2.09
CA SER A 103 -14.04 -0.05 -2.33
C SER A 103 -14.61 0.07 -3.75
N SER A 104 -14.50 1.26 -4.38
CA SER A 104 -14.88 1.45 -5.78
C SER A 104 -14.09 2.57 -6.45
N VAL A 105 -13.84 2.43 -7.74
CA VAL A 105 -13.28 3.48 -8.60
C VAL A 105 -14.19 3.62 -9.82
N VAL A 106 -14.70 4.84 -10.05
CA VAL A 106 -15.56 5.16 -11.19
C VAL A 106 -14.89 6.27 -12.00
N VAL A 107 -14.63 5.99 -13.29
CA VAL A 107 -14.13 7.01 -14.22
C VAL A 107 -15.33 7.67 -14.88
N ALA A 108 -15.50 8.97 -14.69
CA ALA A 108 -16.66 9.68 -15.20
C ALA A 108 -16.54 9.88 -16.73
N SER A 109 -17.52 9.33 -17.47
CA SER A 109 -17.56 9.36 -18.94
C SER A 109 -17.39 10.77 -19.50
N GLY A 110 -16.42 10.96 -20.40
CA GLY A 110 -16.16 12.24 -21.06
C GLY A 110 -15.51 13.31 -20.17
N SER A 111 -15.02 12.93 -18.98
CA SER A 111 -14.29 13.83 -18.09
C SER A 111 -12.95 13.23 -17.65
N ALA A 112 -12.02 14.09 -17.22
CA ALA A 112 -10.77 13.66 -16.59
C ALA A 112 -10.91 13.37 -15.08
N SER A 113 -12.14 13.15 -14.60
CA SER A 113 -12.45 12.95 -13.18
C SER A 113 -12.57 11.47 -12.84
N ILE A 114 -12.08 11.11 -11.66
CA ILE A 114 -12.16 9.78 -11.08
C ILE A 114 -12.79 9.91 -9.68
N ASP A 115 -13.87 9.17 -9.46
CA ASP A 115 -14.51 9.07 -8.15
C ASP A 115 -14.00 7.81 -7.44
N ILE A 116 -13.42 8.00 -6.25
CA ILE A 116 -12.87 6.93 -5.42
C ILE A 116 -13.68 6.84 -4.13
N THR A 117 -14.29 5.68 -3.87
CA THR A 117 -14.97 5.39 -2.61
C THR A 117 -14.05 4.56 -1.73
N TYR A 118 -14.01 4.89 -0.45
CA TYR A 118 -13.27 4.14 0.56
C TYR A 118 -14.19 3.50 1.59
N SER A 119 -13.75 2.38 2.16
CA SER A 119 -14.39 1.68 3.27
C SER A 119 -13.46 1.65 4.49
N ASN A 120 -13.96 1.17 5.63
CA ASN A 120 -13.25 1.14 6.93
C ASN A 120 -12.75 2.53 7.39
N VAL A 121 -13.50 3.58 7.06
CA VAL A 121 -13.20 4.95 7.46
C VAL A 121 -14.50 5.72 7.69
N THR A 122 -14.49 6.62 8.66
CA THR A 122 -15.63 7.53 8.93
C THR A 122 -15.49 8.86 8.19
N ALA A 123 -14.27 9.35 8.00
CA ALA A 123 -13.96 10.55 7.25
C ALA A 123 -12.56 10.47 6.62
N ILE A 124 -12.41 11.04 5.44
CA ILE A 124 -11.11 11.21 4.78
C ILE A 124 -10.76 12.69 4.82
N GLU A 125 -9.57 12.98 5.33
CA GLU A 125 -8.97 14.31 5.29
C GLU A 125 -8.04 14.41 4.09
N LEU A 126 -8.33 15.32 3.16
CA LEU A 126 -7.42 15.63 2.06
C LEU A 126 -6.33 16.58 2.55
N ARG A 127 -5.16 16.03 2.90
CA ARG A 127 -4.02 16.82 3.42
C ARG A 127 -3.16 17.45 2.33
N ASN A 128 -3.21 16.92 1.12
CA ASN A 128 -2.46 17.42 -0.03
C ASN A 128 -3.30 17.20 -1.30
N THR A 129 -3.27 18.16 -2.21
CA THR A 129 -3.92 18.07 -3.53
C THR A 129 -2.96 17.57 -4.62
N ALA A 130 -1.70 17.28 -4.28
CA ALA A 130 -0.66 16.76 -5.16
C ALA A 130 -0.10 15.42 -4.64
N GLY A 131 0.60 14.69 -5.51
CA GLY A 131 1.26 13.42 -5.16
C GLY A 131 0.36 12.18 -5.25
N PHE A 132 -0.76 12.27 -5.96
CA PHE A 132 -1.59 11.12 -6.29
C PHE A 132 -1.03 10.38 -7.51
N GLU A 133 -0.92 9.07 -7.40
CA GLU A 133 -0.54 8.18 -8.49
C GLU A 133 -1.73 7.29 -8.84
N VAL A 134 -2.08 7.20 -10.12
CA VAL A 134 -3.15 6.32 -10.61
C VAL A 134 -2.56 5.33 -11.60
N LYS A 135 -2.80 4.04 -11.36
CA LYS A 135 -2.57 3.00 -12.37
C LYS A 135 -3.83 2.89 -13.22
N THR A 136 -3.71 3.16 -14.51
CA THR A 136 -4.75 2.84 -15.50
C THR A 136 -4.21 1.76 -16.44
N ASN A 137 -5.10 0.92 -16.98
CA ASN A 137 -4.77 0.02 -18.08
C ASN A 137 -4.93 0.74 -19.44
N ILE A 138 -5.04 2.07 -19.43
CA ILE A 138 -5.22 2.86 -20.66
C ILE A 138 -3.82 3.07 -21.24
N LEU A 139 -3.57 2.40 -22.37
CA LEU A 139 -2.50 2.80 -23.27
C LEU A 139 -2.86 4.20 -23.79
N LEU A 140 -2.22 5.23 -23.23
CA LEU A 140 -2.21 6.56 -23.83
C LEU A 140 -1.34 6.45 -25.08
N PHE A 141 -1.98 6.31 -26.24
CA PHE A 141 -1.36 6.56 -27.56
C PHE A 141 -1.59 8.02 -27.95
#